data_AF-A0A833DP64-F1
#
_entry.id   AF-A0A833DP64-F1
#
_cell.length_a   1.000
_cell.length_b   1.000
_cell.length_c   1.000
_cell.angle_alpha   90.00
_cell.angle_beta   90.00
_cell.angle_gamma   90.00
#
_symmetry.space_group_name_H-M   'P 1'
#
loop_
_entity.id
_entity.type
_entity.pdbx_description
1 polymer ?
#
loop_
_entity_poly.entity_id
_entity_poly.type
_entity_poly.pdbx_seq_one_letter_code
_entity_poly.pdbx_strand_id
1 'polypeptide(L)'
;MGGLWPAWVVYPIVVEEEESDVHDSLLTLNRHLENHDWMAELGIDDPWVIKIKPRPIRQFSTTSGAWLFFWLGSFISTIIVGIAWLKPRYSTLEWYDAEMILPVVLFYSLPFLGTIALASRLQKKVAAKMGTRIGGIIPIMLPFPYFPWPFGVISIPTAPRMDDITWDDRHRLGLVSLVGPAVLLVSGLIFVLIGLYLTPQNTVLNAMPIRLEFSLFPQALGTLLLGGEGYLLASSWSHPLALAGQGLMLMGWISLLPFPGLPGNRILVAELGLNATRSTGTQIALFLATCITGLMFGAFTGHQFWTFLTMLGALSILISGADTSSPRILDDIKPSRDSSTLSVSHIIFLSLLLALPAEYPTAEVVDWDAGLEWEVPQLVEVEINSSENISIFVKSRALITREWSIQGWSGTADWNLSWECGGDKLAISEVCSGQ
;
A
#
# COMPACT_ATOMS: atom_id res chain seq x y z
N MET A 1 -33.39 7.21 -29.14
CA MET A 1 -33.31 8.44 -28.33
C MET A 1 -34.53 8.49 -27.41
N GLY A 2 -34.38 8.10 -26.15
CA GLY A 2 -35.48 8.02 -25.18
C GLY A 2 -34.90 7.97 -23.77
N GLY A 3 -34.38 9.11 -23.32
CA GLY A 3 -33.89 9.30 -21.96
C GLY A 3 -34.76 10.30 -21.22
N LEU A 4 -34.57 10.39 -19.91
CA LEU A 4 -35.29 11.35 -19.03
C LEU A 4 -34.96 12.81 -19.36
N TRP A 5 -33.81 13.04 -20.00
CA TRP A 5 -33.29 14.35 -20.35
C TRP A 5 -33.30 14.56 -21.87
N PRO A 6 -33.55 15.79 -22.33
CA PRO A 6 -33.55 16.10 -23.74
C PRO A 6 -32.16 15.86 -24.35
N ALA A 7 -32.16 15.26 -25.54
CA ALA A 7 -30.99 14.97 -26.33
C ALA A 7 -31.16 15.58 -27.72
N TRP A 8 -30.11 16.21 -28.23
CA TRP A 8 -30.09 16.84 -29.55
C TRP A 8 -28.98 16.23 -30.38
N VAL A 9 -29.26 16.04 -31.67
CA VAL A 9 -28.23 15.73 -32.66
C VAL A 9 -27.64 17.05 -33.13
N VAL A 10 -26.32 17.17 -33.12
CA VAL A 10 -25.58 18.39 -33.39
C VAL A 10 -24.53 18.11 -34.46
N TYR A 11 -24.37 19.06 -35.37
CA TYR A 11 -23.38 18.99 -36.44
C TYR A 11 -22.28 20.03 -36.18
N PRO A 12 -21.02 19.73 -36.52
CA PRO A 12 -19.96 20.72 -36.46
C PRO A 12 -20.30 21.89 -37.40
N ILE A 13 -19.98 23.11 -36.99
CA ILE A 13 -20.16 24.28 -37.84
C ILE A 13 -18.99 24.28 -38.83
N VAL A 14 -19.31 24.25 -40.12
CA VAL A 14 -18.31 24.38 -41.19
C VAL A 14 -18.20 25.86 -41.56
N VAL A 15 -17.04 26.47 -41.32
CA VAL A 15 -16.73 27.84 -41.75
C VAL A 15 -15.49 27.78 -42.63
N GLU A 16 -15.58 28.26 -43.88
CA GLU A 16 -14.44 28.30 -44.81
C GLU A 16 -13.72 26.94 -45.00
N GLU A 17 -14.49 25.85 -45.08
CA GLU A 17 -13.98 24.46 -45.21
C GLU A 17 -13.24 23.90 -43.98
N GLU A 18 -13.13 24.66 -42.88
CA GLU A 18 -12.65 24.15 -41.59
C GLU A 18 -13.84 23.79 -40.68
N GLU A 19 -13.88 22.55 -40.21
CA GLU A 19 -14.82 22.09 -39.20
C GLU A 19 -14.43 22.63 -37.82
N SER A 20 -15.37 23.28 -37.13
CA SER A 20 -15.17 23.73 -35.76
C SER A 20 -14.91 22.54 -34.82
N ASP A 21 -13.95 22.67 -33.90
CA ASP A 21 -13.74 21.67 -32.86
C ASP A 21 -14.98 21.57 -31.94
N VAL A 22 -15.63 20.41 -31.98
CA VAL A 22 -16.83 20.10 -31.20
C VAL A 22 -16.53 20.09 -29.70
N HIS A 23 -15.30 19.71 -29.30
CA HIS A 23 -14.87 19.68 -27.90
C HIS A 23 -14.75 21.08 -27.30
N ASP A 24 -14.17 22.03 -28.05
CA ASP A 24 -14.07 23.44 -27.64
C ASP A 24 -15.44 24.13 -27.62
N SER A 25 -16.31 23.75 -28.56
CA SER A 25 -17.70 24.21 -28.61
C SER A 25 -18.49 23.73 -27.37
N LEU A 26 -18.28 22.48 -26.95
CA LEU A 26 -18.88 21.92 -25.73
C LEU A 26 -18.40 22.65 -24.47
N LEU A 27 -17.11 22.97 -24.37
CA LEU A 27 -16.55 23.75 -23.26
C LEU A 27 -17.23 25.12 -23.15
N THR A 28 -17.40 25.79 -24.29
CA THR A 28 -18.05 27.10 -24.39
C THR A 28 -19.53 27.02 -23.99
N LEU A 29 -20.25 26.00 -24.47
CA LEU A 29 -21.65 25.74 -24.09
C LEU A 29 -21.77 25.48 -22.58
N ASN A 30 -20.90 24.66 -22.00
CA ASN A 30 -20.92 24.35 -20.57
C ASN A 30 -20.65 25.58 -19.70
N ARG A 31 -19.78 26.49 -20.15
CA ARG A 31 -19.55 27.77 -19.46
C ARG A 31 -20.78 28.68 -19.48
N HIS A 32 -21.60 28.61 -20.55
CA HIS A 32 -22.86 29.34 -20.61
C HIS A 32 -23.94 28.70 -19.72
N LEU A 33 -24.05 27.37 -19.76
CA LEU A 33 -25.03 26.61 -18.96
C LEU A 33 -24.75 26.62 -17.45
N GLU A 34 -23.48 26.86 -17.07
CA GLU A 34 -23.05 26.98 -15.67
C GLU A 34 -23.89 27.98 -14.87
N ASN A 35 -24.22 29.13 -15.46
CA ASN A 35 -25.02 30.18 -14.81
C ASN A 35 -26.47 29.77 -14.53
N HIS A 36 -26.94 28.68 -15.12
CA HIS A 36 -28.31 28.19 -14.99
C HIS A 36 -28.41 26.89 -14.19
N ASP A 37 -27.32 26.38 -13.62
CA ASP A 37 -27.24 25.05 -12.97
C ASP A 37 -27.50 23.88 -13.94
N TRP A 38 -27.14 24.04 -15.22
CA TRP A 38 -27.19 22.97 -16.23
C TRP A 38 -25.79 22.57 -16.72
N MET A 39 -25.70 21.41 -17.35
CA MET A 39 -24.50 20.92 -18.01
C MET A 39 -24.87 20.13 -19.26
N ALA A 40 -24.00 20.21 -20.27
CA ALA A 40 -24.07 19.46 -21.52
C ALA A 40 -23.02 18.35 -21.51
N GLU A 41 -23.44 17.14 -21.85
CA GLU A 41 -22.61 15.96 -22.05
C GLU A 41 -22.61 15.59 -23.53
N LEU A 42 -21.42 15.29 -24.07
CA LEU A 42 -21.24 14.85 -25.44
C LEU A 42 -21.24 13.31 -25.50
N GLY A 43 -22.10 12.74 -26.35
CA GLY A 43 -22.23 11.32 -26.61
C GLY A 43 -21.59 10.90 -27.93
N ILE A 44 -21.13 9.64 -27.97
CA ILE A 44 -20.54 9.02 -29.17
C ILE A 44 -21.68 8.65 -30.12
N ASP A 45 -21.86 9.44 -31.16
CA ASP A 45 -22.73 9.15 -32.31
C ASP A 45 -22.22 9.95 -33.52
N ASP A 46 -22.51 9.46 -34.73
CA ASP A 46 -22.31 10.17 -36.00
C ASP A 46 -23.69 10.42 -36.62
N PRO A 47 -24.27 11.63 -36.50
CA PRO A 47 -23.69 12.88 -36.00
C PRO A 47 -23.67 12.96 -34.47
N TRP A 48 -22.91 13.91 -33.91
CA TRP A 48 -22.76 14.07 -32.46
C TRP A 48 -24.07 14.23 -31.72
N VAL A 49 -24.18 13.64 -30.53
CA VAL A 49 -25.36 13.79 -29.66
C VAL A 49 -24.99 14.56 -28.40
N ILE A 50 -25.69 15.65 -28.12
CA ILE A 50 -25.56 16.42 -26.88
C ILE A 50 -26.74 16.13 -25.98
N LYS A 51 -26.48 15.80 -24.72
CA LYS A 51 -27.50 15.66 -23.66
C LYS A 51 -27.35 16.78 -22.64
N ILE A 52 -28.42 17.53 -22.38
CA ILE A 52 -28.42 18.60 -21.38
C ILE A 52 -29.14 18.12 -20.12
N LYS A 53 -28.46 18.18 -18.98
CA LYS A 53 -28.94 17.68 -17.69
C LYS A 53 -28.64 18.68 -16.56
N PRO A 54 -29.42 18.69 -15.48
CA PRO A 54 -29.16 19.58 -14.35
C PRO A 54 -27.84 19.19 -13.65
N ARG A 55 -27.12 20.19 -13.15
CA ARG A 55 -25.95 19.97 -12.30
C ARG A 55 -26.37 19.33 -10.97
N PRO A 56 -25.60 18.35 -10.46
CA PRO A 56 -25.87 17.75 -9.16
C PRO A 56 -25.86 18.77 -8.01
N ILE A 57 -26.96 18.79 -7.26
CA ILE A 57 -27.16 19.68 -6.12
C ILE A 57 -26.57 19.03 -4.86
N ARG A 58 -26.04 19.84 -3.91
CA ARG A 58 -25.59 19.41 -2.57
C ARG A 58 -24.49 18.33 -2.52
N GLN A 59 -23.60 18.29 -3.51
CA GLN A 59 -22.44 17.38 -3.48
C GLN A 59 -21.59 17.54 -2.20
N PHE A 60 -21.48 18.75 -1.67
CA PHE A 60 -20.68 19.04 -0.47
C PHE A 60 -21.54 19.07 0.80
N SER A 61 -22.13 17.94 1.17
CA SER A 61 -23.03 17.82 2.35
C SER A 61 -22.31 17.48 3.66
N THR A 62 -21.03 17.10 3.62
CA THR A 62 -20.31 16.67 4.83
C THR A 62 -20.09 17.85 5.78
N THR A 63 -20.64 17.74 6.99
CA THR A 63 -20.54 18.78 8.02
C THR A 63 -19.13 18.82 8.64
N SER A 64 -18.73 19.98 9.16
CA SER A 64 -17.44 20.15 9.85
C SER A 64 -17.28 19.18 11.03
N GLY A 65 -18.38 18.84 11.72
CA GLY A 65 -18.36 17.90 12.84
C GLY A 65 -18.05 16.47 12.41
N ALA A 66 -18.64 15.98 11.31
CA ALA A 66 -18.31 14.65 10.76
C ALA A 66 -16.85 14.58 10.31
N TRP A 67 -16.35 15.65 9.68
CA TRP A 67 -14.93 15.78 9.34
C TRP A 67 -14.04 15.63 10.57
N LEU A 68 -14.30 16.39 11.63
CA LEU A 68 -13.52 16.32 12.86
C LEU A 68 -13.57 14.92 13.49
N PHE A 69 -14.74 14.29 13.51
CA PHE A 69 -14.94 12.95 14.07
C PHE A 69 -14.04 11.91 13.39
N PHE A 70 -14.01 11.86 12.05
CA PHE A 70 -13.18 10.88 11.34
C PHE A 70 -11.69 11.11 11.52
N TRP A 71 -11.23 12.38 11.53
CA TRP A 71 -9.83 12.70 11.74
C TRP A 71 -9.37 12.41 13.17
N LEU A 72 -10.15 12.83 14.17
CA LEU A 72 -9.83 12.58 15.58
C LEU A 72 -9.93 11.08 15.91
N GLY A 73 -10.97 10.41 15.42
CA GLY A 73 -11.15 8.98 15.58
C GLY A 73 -10.01 8.19 14.95
N SER A 74 -9.57 8.57 13.75
CA SER A 74 -8.40 7.97 13.11
C SER A 74 -7.11 8.24 13.88
N PHE A 75 -6.94 9.44 14.45
CA PHE A 75 -5.78 9.75 15.29
C PHE A 75 -5.71 8.83 16.52
N ILE A 76 -6.81 8.72 17.27
CA ILE A 76 -6.90 7.82 18.43
C ILE A 76 -6.66 6.36 17.99
N SER A 77 -7.29 5.94 16.90
CA SER A 77 -7.16 4.59 16.35
C SER A 77 -5.73 4.22 15.98
N THR A 78 -5.01 5.13 15.30
CA THR A 78 -3.58 4.91 15.01
C THR A 78 -2.75 4.83 16.29
N ILE A 79 -3.03 5.62 17.32
CA ILE A 79 -2.31 5.51 18.60
C ILE A 79 -2.51 4.13 19.23
N ILE A 80 -3.75 3.64 19.29
CA ILE A 80 -4.08 2.32 19.86
C ILE A 80 -3.32 1.21 19.13
N VAL A 81 -3.35 1.21 17.80
CA VAL A 81 -2.71 0.18 16.99
C VAL A 81 -1.18 0.29 17.06
N GLY A 82 -0.62 1.50 17.06
CA GLY A 82 0.82 1.72 17.19
C GLY A 82 1.36 1.27 18.54
N ILE A 83 0.61 1.49 19.63
CA ILE A 83 0.93 0.96 20.96
C ILE A 83 0.90 -0.57 20.95
N ALA A 84 -0.15 -1.17 20.38
CA ALA A 84 -0.27 -2.63 20.31
C ALA A 84 0.89 -3.27 19.55
N TRP A 85 1.36 -2.63 18.48
CA TRP A 85 2.52 -3.10 17.71
C TRP A 85 3.86 -2.90 18.45
N LEU A 86 4.02 -1.82 19.22
CA LEU A 86 5.27 -1.52 19.93
C LEU A 86 5.42 -2.31 21.24
N LYS A 87 4.30 -2.68 21.88
CA LYS A 87 4.24 -3.33 23.19
C LYS A 87 5.13 -4.58 23.34
N PRO A 88 5.24 -5.50 22.37
CA PRO A 88 6.09 -6.68 22.51
C PRO A 88 7.58 -6.36 22.76
N ARG A 89 8.05 -5.18 22.36
CA ARG A 89 9.45 -4.75 22.55
C ARG A 89 9.70 -4.17 23.94
N TYR A 90 8.68 -3.60 24.56
CA TYR A 90 8.77 -2.93 25.85
C TYR A 90 7.80 -3.56 26.84
N SER A 91 8.06 -4.84 27.18
CA SER A 91 7.19 -5.60 28.09
C SER A 91 7.10 -5.01 29.51
N THR A 92 8.05 -4.18 29.91
CA THR A 92 8.09 -3.50 31.22
C THR A 92 7.27 -2.22 31.25
N LEU A 93 6.93 -1.66 30.09
CA LEU A 93 6.15 -0.43 29.99
C LEU A 93 4.67 -0.76 29.82
N GLU A 94 3.84 -0.01 30.53
CA GLU A 94 2.40 -0.05 30.37
C GLU A 94 1.94 0.80 29.17
N TRP A 95 0.74 0.52 28.69
CA TRP A 95 0.17 1.18 27.51
C TRP A 95 -0.05 2.69 27.68
N TYR A 96 -0.12 3.18 28.93
CA TYR A 96 -0.32 4.59 29.28
C TYR A 96 0.99 5.34 29.54
N ASP A 97 2.14 4.67 29.49
CA ASP A 97 3.43 5.29 29.77
C ASP A 97 3.83 6.25 28.65
N ALA A 98 4.35 7.42 29.04
CA ALA A 98 4.77 8.45 28.09
C ALA A 98 5.88 7.96 27.15
N GLU A 99 6.76 7.07 27.65
CA GLU A 99 7.83 6.45 26.86
C GLU A 99 7.30 5.53 25.75
N MET A 100 6.09 4.98 25.91
CA MET A 100 5.43 4.18 24.88
C MET A 100 4.58 5.06 23.94
N ILE A 101 3.83 6.02 24.49
CA ILE A 101 2.92 6.87 23.71
C ILE A 101 3.69 7.86 22.82
N LEU A 102 4.74 8.49 23.34
CA LEU A 102 5.42 9.58 22.64
C LEU A 102 6.05 9.14 21.30
N PRO A 103 6.79 8.03 21.21
CA PRO A 103 7.32 7.55 19.94
C PRO A 103 6.21 7.18 18.94
N VAL A 104 5.11 6.58 19.42
CA VAL A 104 3.96 6.23 18.58
C VAL A 104 3.31 7.49 18.00
N VAL A 105 3.06 8.51 18.83
CA VAL A 105 2.45 9.76 18.36
C VAL A 105 3.37 10.48 17.37
N LEU A 106 4.65 10.65 17.71
CA LEU A 106 5.59 11.47 16.94
C LEU A 106 6.06 10.79 15.65
N PHE A 107 6.28 9.48 15.67
CA PHE A 107 6.90 8.76 14.56
C PHE A 107 5.94 7.86 13.79
N TYR A 108 4.76 7.56 14.34
CA TYR A 108 3.74 6.79 13.63
C TYR A 108 2.49 7.61 13.30
N SER A 109 1.69 8.00 14.30
CA SER A 109 0.37 8.63 14.09
C SER A 109 0.44 9.97 13.35
N LEU A 110 1.33 10.89 13.78
CA LEU A 110 1.46 12.20 13.15
C LEU A 110 2.02 12.12 11.72
N PRO A 111 3.11 11.39 11.43
CA PRO A 111 3.59 11.23 10.05
C PRO A 111 2.56 10.57 9.14
N PHE A 112 1.87 9.53 9.63
CA PHE A 112 0.86 8.80 8.88
C PHE A 112 -0.33 9.69 8.49
N LEU A 113 -1.02 10.27 9.47
CA LEU A 113 -2.17 11.13 9.20
C LEU A 113 -1.77 12.47 8.58
N GLY A 114 -0.60 13.00 8.93
CA GLY A 114 -0.03 14.20 8.32
C GLY A 114 0.18 14.03 6.81
N THR A 115 0.62 12.85 6.38
CA THR A 115 0.77 12.52 4.95
C THR A 115 -0.57 12.39 4.25
N ILE A 116 -1.57 11.76 4.87
CA ILE A 116 -2.95 11.72 4.32
C ILE A 116 -3.51 13.14 4.18
N ALA A 117 -3.25 14.02 5.16
CA ALA A 117 -3.67 15.41 5.12
C ALA A 117 -2.95 16.18 3.99
N LEU A 118 -1.66 15.93 3.81
CA LEU A 118 -0.87 16.48 2.71
C LEU A 118 -1.41 16.02 1.35
N ALA A 119 -1.67 14.72 1.18
CA ALA A 119 -2.26 14.15 -0.03
C ALA A 119 -3.61 14.82 -0.35
N SER A 120 -4.48 14.96 0.66
CA SER A 120 -5.78 15.64 0.54
C SER A 120 -5.63 17.10 0.08
N ARG A 121 -4.67 17.84 0.63
CA ARG A 121 -4.40 19.24 0.24
C ARG A 121 -3.82 19.35 -1.16
N LEU A 122 -2.86 18.52 -1.51
CA LEU A 122 -2.23 18.53 -2.83
C LEU A 122 -3.25 18.14 -3.92
N GLN A 123 -4.07 17.13 -3.66
CA GLN A 123 -5.13 16.71 -4.58
C GLN A 123 -6.13 17.84 -4.82
N LYS A 124 -6.59 18.53 -3.76
CA LYS A 124 -7.47 19.71 -3.89
C LYS A 124 -6.82 20.85 -4.66
N LYS A 125 -5.53 21.13 -4.40
CA LYS A 125 -4.79 22.21 -5.07
C LYS A 125 -4.62 21.94 -6.56
N VAL A 126 -4.32 20.69 -6.92
CA VAL A 126 -4.17 20.26 -8.32
C VAL A 126 -5.53 20.30 -9.03
N ALA A 127 -6.60 19.83 -8.40
CA ALA A 127 -7.95 19.92 -8.96
C ALA A 127 -8.40 21.38 -9.17
N ALA A 128 -8.17 22.26 -8.19
CA ALA A 128 -8.51 23.68 -8.31
C ALA A 128 -7.78 24.38 -9.45
N LYS A 129 -6.51 24.02 -9.71
CA LYS A 129 -5.76 24.51 -10.88
C LYS A 129 -6.37 24.05 -12.22
N MET A 130 -7.06 22.92 -12.23
CA MET A 130 -7.76 22.38 -13.39
C MET A 130 -9.23 22.82 -13.49
N GLY A 131 -9.66 23.76 -12.65
CA GLY A 131 -11.03 24.29 -12.65
C GLY A 131 -12.06 23.41 -11.95
N THR A 132 -11.65 22.29 -11.34
CA THR A 132 -12.58 21.34 -10.70
C THR A 132 -12.50 21.43 -9.18
N ARG A 133 -13.65 21.65 -8.53
CA ARG A 133 -13.74 21.61 -7.07
C ARG A 133 -13.95 20.17 -6.60
N ILE A 134 -13.05 19.68 -5.74
CA ILE A 134 -13.18 18.34 -5.15
C ILE A 134 -13.31 18.36 -3.62
N GLY A 135 -13.87 17.27 -3.11
CA GLY A 135 -13.86 16.93 -1.69
C GLY A 135 -12.47 16.68 -1.14
N GLY A 136 -12.35 16.48 0.18
CA GLY A 136 -11.09 16.03 0.76
C GLY A 136 -11.11 14.53 1.04
N ILE A 137 -9.93 14.00 1.30
CA ILE A 137 -9.75 12.66 1.84
C ILE A 137 -10.18 12.63 3.31
N ILE A 138 -10.97 11.62 3.68
CA ILE A 138 -11.40 11.31 5.04
C ILE A 138 -10.82 9.95 5.44
N PRO A 139 -9.96 9.86 6.47
CA PRO A 139 -9.51 8.57 6.97
C PRO A 139 -10.63 7.89 7.77
N ILE A 140 -10.91 6.64 7.46
CA ILE A 140 -11.87 5.80 8.20
C ILE A 140 -11.09 4.96 9.20
N MET A 141 -11.36 5.20 10.49
CA MET A 141 -10.71 4.51 11.60
C MET A 141 -11.04 3.01 11.67
N LEU A 142 -10.06 2.23 12.13
CA LEU A 142 -10.20 0.83 12.52
C LEU A 142 -9.50 0.62 13.87
N PRO A 143 -10.21 0.81 15.01
CA PRO A 143 -9.59 0.93 16.33
C PRO A 143 -9.14 -0.39 16.95
N PHE A 144 -9.14 -1.47 16.17
CA PHE A 144 -8.76 -2.80 16.64
C PHE A 144 -7.40 -3.18 16.02
N PRO A 145 -6.42 -3.64 16.81
CA PRO A 145 -5.20 -4.23 16.29
C PRO A 145 -5.53 -5.57 15.63
N TYR A 146 -6.00 -5.49 14.39
CA TYR A 146 -6.26 -6.62 13.54
C TYR A 146 -4.97 -6.91 12.78
N PHE A 147 -4.31 -8.03 13.08
CA PHE A 147 -2.97 -8.36 12.56
C PHE A 147 -2.85 -8.39 11.02
N PRO A 148 -3.91 -8.71 10.24
CA PRO A 148 -3.86 -8.52 8.78
C PRO A 148 -3.91 -7.05 8.34
N TRP A 149 -4.26 -6.11 9.23
CA TRP A 149 -4.37 -4.68 8.96
C TRP A 149 -3.91 -3.81 10.16
N PRO A 150 -2.59 -3.71 10.41
CA PRO A 150 -2.02 -3.09 11.62
C PRO A 150 -1.86 -1.56 11.50
N PHE A 151 -2.73 -0.87 10.75
CA PHE A 151 -2.53 0.56 10.44
C PHE A 151 -3.54 1.52 11.12
N GLY A 152 -4.53 1.01 11.84
CA GLY A 152 -5.53 1.83 12.55
C GLY A 152 -6.47 2.65 11.64
N VAL A 153 -6.31 2.62 10.32
CA VAL A 153 -7.19 3.27 9.33
C VAL A 153 -7.46 2.26 8.23
N ILE A 154 -8.71 1.95 7.92
CA ILE A 154 -9.07 0.91 6.94
C ILE A 154 -9.15 1.44 5.50
N SER A 155 -9.57 2.69 5.34
CA SER A 155 -9.72 3.29 4.02
C SER A 155 -9.66 4.81 4.08
N ILE A 156 -9.42 5.42 2.92
CA ILE A 156 -9.23 6.86 2.75
C ILE A 156 -10.10 7.41 1.61
N PRO A 157 -11.44 7.28 1.68
CA PRO A 157 -12.31 7.79 0.64
C PRO A 157 -12.28 9.32 0.55
N THR A 158 -12.77 9.85 -0.57
CA THR A 158 -13.05 11.28 -0.74
C THR A 158 -14.49 11.61 -0.37
N ALA A 159 -14.69 12.77 0.25
CA ALA A 159 -16.02 13.28 0.58
C ALA A 159 -16.18 14.74 0.10
N PRO A 160 -17.10 15.02 -0.85
CA PRO A 160 -17.83 14.04 -1.67
C PRO A 160 -16.93 13.08 -2.44
N ARG A 161 -17.51 11.94 -2.83
CA ARG A 161 -16.83 10.97 -3.69
C ARG A 161 -16.53 11.63 -5.02
N MET A 162 -15.31 11.43 -5.53
CA MET A 162 -14.92 12.01 -6.82
C MET A 162 -15.73 11.46 -8.01
N ASP A 163 -16.37 10.30 -7.87
CA ASP A 163 -17.24 9.73 -8.91
C ASP A 163 -18.55 10.50 -9.07
N ASP A 164 -19.01 11.17 -8.01
CA ASP A 164 -20.22 11.99 -8.01
C ASP A 164 -19.97 13.40 -8.56
N ILE A 165 -18.68 13.79 -8.65
CA ILE A 165 -18.24 15.08 -9.18
C ILE A 165 -18.29 15.06 -10.70
N THR A 166 -18.62 16.20 -11.30
CA THR A 166 -18.65 16.40 -12.75
C THR A 166 -17.26 16.81 -13.24
N TRP A 167 -16.78 16.10 -14.25
CA TRP A 167 -15.46 16.30 -14.85
C TRP A 167 -15.62 16.76 -16.30
N ASP A 168 -14.89 17.80 -16.68
CA ASP A 168 -14.92 18.30 -18.06
C ASP A 168 -14.36 17.25 -19.03
N ASP A 169 -13.13 16.81 -18.75
CA ASP A 169 -12.38 15.87 -19.59
C ASP A 169 -11.92 14.66 -18.76
N ARG A 170 -11.86 13.48 -19.40
CA ARG A 170 -11.35 12.24 -18.79
C ARG A 170 -9.88 12.32 -18.35
N HIS A 171 -9.04 13.08 -19.05
CA HIS A 171 -7.63 13.26 -18.69
C HIS A 171 -7.47 13.96 -17.33
N ARG A 172 -8.29 14.98 -17.04
CA ARG A 172 -8.25 15.70 -15.75
C ARG A 172 -8.64 14.79 -14.60
N LEU A 173 -9.66 13.95 -14.80
CA LEU A 173 -10.07 12.93 -13.83
C LEU A 173 -8.91 12.00 -13.47
N GLY A 174 -8.21 11.47 -14.48
CA GLY A 174 -7.06 10.59 -14.27
C GLY A 174 -5.94 11.27 -13.48
N LEU A 175 -5.54 12.47 -13.89
CA LEU A 175 -4.44 13.20 -13.27
C LEU A 175 -4.72 13.59 -11.81
N VAL A 176 -5.93 14.08 -11.50
CA VAL A 176 -6.32 14.38 -10.11
C VAL A 176 -6.40 13.11 -9.27
N SER A 177 -6.89 12.00 -9.86
CA SER A 177 -7.01 10.73 -9.14
C SER A 177 -5.65 10.15 -8.77
N LEU A 178 -4.62 10.35 -9.59
CA LEU A 178 -3.26 9.86 -9.35
C LEU A 178 -2.54 10.57 -8.19
N VAL A 179 -2.85 11.85 -7.93
CA VAL A 179 -2.13 12.66 -6.92
C VAL A 179 -2.15 12.03 -5.53
N GLY A 180 -3.31 11.55 -5.08
CA GLY A 180 -3.47 10.94 -3.75
C GLY A 180 -2.55 9.73 -3.57
N PRO A 181 -2.73 8.66 -4.36
CA PRO A 181 -1.87 7.48 -4.32
C PRO A 181 -0.37 7.79 -4.50
N ALA A 182 -0.01 8.69 -5.42
CA ALA A 182 1.39 9.04 -5.66
C ALA A 182 2.05 9.67 -4.41
N VAL A 183 1.37 10.59 -3.73
CA VAL A 183 1.89 11.20 -2.49
C VAL A 183 2.07 10.14 -1.40
N LEU A 184 1.13 9.20 -1.26
CA LEU A 184 1.21 8.12 -0.28
C LEU A 184 2.38 7.17 -0.56
N LEU A 185 2.55 6.74 -1.81
CA LEU A 185 3.63 5.85 -2.21
C LEU A 185 5.01 6.49 -2.02
N VAL A 186 5.19 7.73 -2.50
CA VAL A 186 6.48 8.43 -2.41
C VAL A 186 6.84 8.75 -0.96
N SER A 187 5.90 9.32 -0.19
CA SER A 187 6.15 9.65 1.22
C SER A 187 6.33 8.38 2.06
N GLY A 188 5.55 7.33 1.75
CA GLY A 188 5.64 6.03 2.40
C GLY A 188 7.01 5.39 2.22
N LEU A 189 7.52 5.38 0.98
CA LEU A 189 8.88 4.91 0.68
C LEU A 189 9.94 5.68 1.49
N ILE A 190 9.86 7.01 1.52
CA ILE A 190 10.79 7.85 2.28
C ILE A 190 10.75 7.48 3.77
N PHE A 191 9.56 7.31 4.35
CA PHE A 191 9.41 6.92 5.75
C PHE A 191 9.90 5.51 6.06
N VAL A 192 9.72 4.55 5.15
CA VAL A 192 10.31 3.20 5.31
C VAL A 192 11.83 3.29 5.34
N LEU A 193 12.45 3.99 4.40
CA LEU A 193 13.91 4.09 4.34
C LEU A 193 14.51 4.81 5.54
N ILE A 194 13.92 5.95 5.95
CA ILE A 194 14.35 6.65 7.16
C ILE A 194 14.10 5.79 8.39
N GLY A 195 12.95 5.11 8.47
CA GLY A 195 12.62 4.21 9.57
C GLY A 195 13.59 3.05 9.70
N LEU A 196 13.95 2.40 8.59
CA LEU A 196 14.97 1.34 8.56
C LEU A 196 16.33 1.88 9.00
N TYR A 197 16.74 3.05 8.51
CA TYR A 197 18.00 3.68 8.91
C TYR A 197 18.05 4.05 10.41
N LEU A 198 16.93 4.50 10.99
CA LEU A 198 16.83 4.83 12.41
C LEU A 198 16.64 3.60 13.31
N THR A 199 16.49 2.41 12.74
CA THR A 199 16.26 1.19 13.53
C THR A 199 17.57 0.76 14.20
N PRO A 200 17.59 0.54 15.52
CA PRO A 200 18.79 0.08 16.21
C PRO A 200 19.17 -1.34 15.77
N GLN A 201 20.47 -1.63 15.69
CA GLN A 201 20.96 -2.96 15.28
C GLN A 201 20.75 -4.03 16.37
N ASN A 202 20.72 -3.63 17.64
CA ASN A 202 20.50 -4.52 18.77
C ASN A 202 19.31 -4.04 19.59
N THR A 203 18.40 -4.94 19.93
CA THR A 203 17.29 -4.67 20.84
C THR A 203 17.10 -5.85 21.78
N VAL A 204 16.67 -5.56 23.01
CA VAL A 204 16.25 -6.60 23.94
C VAL A 204 14.80 -6.94 23.59
N LEU A 205 14.53 -8.20 23.26
CA LEU A 205 13.19 -8.71 22.98
C LEU A 205 12.73 -9.51 24.20
N ASN A 206 11.59 -9.11 24.78
CA ASN A 206 10.99 -9.79 25.92
C ASN A 206 9.71 -10.55 25.55
N ALA A 207 9.20 -10.32 24.33
CA ALA A 207 8.07 -11.01 23.77
C ALA A 207 8.23 -11.12 22.25
N MET A 208 7.40 -11.97 21.65
CA MET A 208 7.36 -12.23 20.21
C MET A 208 7.19 -10.94 19.40
N PRO A 209 8.18 -10.54 18.58
CA PRO A 209 8.07 -9.33 17.79
C PRO A 209 7.18 -9.53 16.55
N ILE A 210 6.63 -8.41 16.09
CA ILE A 210 5.85 -8.34 14.85
C ILE A 210 6.72 -7.70 13.79
N ARG A 211 7.20 -8.53 12.85
CA ARG A 211 8.01 -8.11 11.72
C ARG A 211 7.16 -7.36 10.69
N LEU A 212 7.73 -6.31 10.13
CA LEU A 212 7.20 -5.61 8.97
C LEU A 212 7.75 -6.24 7.69
N GLU A 213 6.87 -6.72 6.83
CA GLU A 213 7.25 -7.22 5.51
C GLU A 213 6.90 -6.13 4.48
N PHE A 214 7.94 -5.40 4.06
CA PHE A 214 7.77 -4.26 3.18
C PHE A 214 7.41 -4.65 1.74
N SER A 215 6.86 -3.71 0.98
CA SER A 215 6.67 -3.87 -0.46
C SER A 215 8.00 -4.15 -1.17
N LEU A 216 7.91 -4.70 -2.38
CA LEU A 216 9.05 -5.17 -3.18
C LEU A 216 10.18 -4.14 -3.30
N PHE A 217 9.87 -2.88 -3.63
CA PHE A 217 10.90 -1.87 -3.82
C PHE A 217 11.62 -1.44 -2.53
N PRO A 218 10.93 -1.06 -1.43
CA PRO A 218 11.60 -0.82 -0.16
C PRO A 218 12.38 -2.03 0.38
N GLN A 219 11.88 -3.25 0.17
CA GLN A 219 12.61 -4.47 0.55
C GLN A 219 13.92 -4.59 -0.22
N ALA A 220 13.89 -4.44 -1.55
CA ALA A 220 15.09 -4.50 -2.39
C ALA A 220 16.11 -3.40 -2.04
N LEU A 221 15.64 -2.20 -1.74
CA LEU A 221 16.52 -1.09 -1.35
C LEU A 221 17.06 -1.28 0.09
N GLY A 222 16.24 -1.80 1.00
CA GLY A 222 16.63 -2.14 2.36
C GLY A 222 17.72 -3.21 2.41
N THR A 223 17.57 -4.29 1.64
CA THR A 223 18.59 -5.35 1.54
C THR A 223 19.88 -4.86 0.88
N LEU A 224 19.78 -3.95 -0.11
CA LEU A 224 20.95 -3.34 -0.74
C LEU A 224 21.72 -2.42 0.23
N LEU A 225 21.01 -1.64 1.05
CA LEU A 225 21.63 -0.64 1.94
C LEU A 225 22.14 -1.23 3.26
N LEU A 226 21.42 -2.20 3.85
CA LEU A 226 21.72 -2.76 5.17
C LEU A 226 22.33 -4.17 5.11
N GLY A 227 22.41 -4.78 3.92
CA GLY A 227 22.69 -6.20 3.76
C GLY A 227 21.48 -7.08 4.07
N GLY A 228 21.59 -8.38 3.79
CA GLY A 228 20.49 -9.34 4.01
C GLY A 228 20.13 -9.50 5.49
N GLU A 229 21.13 -9.72 6.35
CA GLU A 229 20.93 -9.87 7.79
C GLU A 229 20.48 -8.56 8.44
N GLY A 230 21.15 -7.44 8.13
CA GLY A 230 20.79 -6.13 8.68
C GLY A 230 19.36 -5.70 8.33
N TYR A 231 18.89 -6.00 7.10
CA TYR A 231 17.50 -5.79 6.73
C TYR A 231 16.53 -6.67 7.55
N LEU A 232 16.83 -7.96 7.71
CA LEU A 232 15.97 -8.89 8.43
C LEU A 232 15.83 -8.53 9.91
N LEU A 233 16.92 -8.07 10.53
CA LEU A 233 16.92 -7.54 11.89
C LEU A 233 16.12 -6.23 11.95
N ALA A 234 16.43 -5.27 11.07
CA ALA A 234 15.75 -3.98 11.03
C ALA A 234 14.25 -4.09 10.73
N SER A 235 13.81 -5.07 9.94
CA SER A 235 12.39 -5.32 9.65
C SER A 235 11.64 -5.95 10.84
N SER A 236 12.35 -6.71 11.69
CA SER A 236 11.77 -7.42 12.84
C SER A 236 11.43 -6.48 14.00
N TRP A 237 12.16 -5.36 14.16
CA TRP A 237 11.91 -4.36 15.21
C TRP A 237 12.02 -2.92 14.70
N SER A 238 11.49 -2.67 13.51
CA SER A 238 11.64 -1.38 12.83
C SER A 238 11.21 -0.19 13.68
N HIS A 239 11.85 0.95 13.47
CA HIS A 239 11.40 2.22 14.03
C HIS A 239 9.92 2.50 13.66
N PRO A 240 9.08 3.12 14.52
CA PRO A 240 7.65 3.35 14.24
C PRO A 240 7.37 4.13 12.95
N LEU A 241 8.34 4.91 12.47
CA LEU A 241 8.27 5.58 11.17
C LEU A 241 8.19 4.61 9.99
N ALA A 242 8.84 3.44 10.08
CA ALA A 242 8.74 2.40 9.06
C ALA A 242 7.33 1.81 8.99
N LEU A 243 6.66 1.63 10.14
CA LEU A 243 5.26 1.22 10.21
C LEU A 243 4.35 2.24 9.52
N ALA A 244 4.56 3.54 9.76
CA ALA A 244 3.83 4.60 9.06
C ALA A 244 4.06 4.52 7.54
N GLY A 245 5.33 4.38 7.14
CA GLY A 245 5.71 4.30 5.74
C GLY A 245 5.07 3.13 5.01
N GLN A 246 5.12 1.94 5.61
CA GLN A 246 4.52 0.73 5.06
C GLN A 246 3.01 0.85 4.91
N GLY A 247 2.32 1.38 5.94
CA GLY A 247 0.87 1.59 5.87
C GLY A 247 0.46 2.56 4.75
N LEU A 248 1.23 3.64 4.56
CA LEU A 248 1.00 4.60 3.48
C LEU A 248 1.24 3.96 2.11
N MET A 249 2.29 3.16 1.96
CA MET A 249 2.57 2.44 0.72
C MET A 249 1.45 1.45 0.39
N LEU A 250 0.98 0.68 1.38
CA LEU A 250 -0.11 -0.26 1.19
C LEU A 250 -1.41 0.45 0.78
N MET A 251 -1.77 1.55 1.44
CA MET A 251 -2.94 2.34 1.07
C MET A 251 -2.82 2.98 -0.32
N GLY A 252 -1.64 3.46 -0.67
CA GLY A 252 -1.34 3.98 -2.00
C GLY A 252 -1.51 2.91 -3.07
N TRP A 253 -0.98 1.71 -2.82
CA TRP A 253 -1.08 0.57 -3.73
C TRP A 253 -2.53 0.09 -3.90
N ILE A 254 -3.26 -0.11 -2.80
CA ILE A 254 -4.68 -0.50 -2.85
C ILE A 254 -5.50 0.52 -3.63
N SER A 255 -5.22 1.82 -3.44
CA SER A 255 -5.92 2.90 -4.14
C SER A 255 -5.69 2.88 -5.66
N LEU A 256 -4.60 2.29 -6.14
CA LEU A 256 -4.32 2.12 -7.58
C LEU A 256 -4.99 0.90 -8.20
N LEU A 257 -5.59 0.01 -7.40
CA LEU A 257 -6.34 -1.12 -7.94
C LEU A 257 -7.54 -0.63 -8.75
N PRO A 258 -7.87 -1.31 -9.87
CA PRO A 258 -8.96 -0.94 -10.76
C PRO A 258 -10.34 -1.35 -10.20
N PHE A 259 -10.58 -1.10 -8.91
CA PHE A 259 -11.87 -1.35 -8.26
C PHE A 259 -12.77 -0.12 -8.38
N PRO A 260 -14.05 -0.28 -8.74
CA PRO A 260 -15.00 0.82 -8.74
C PRO A 260 -14.99 1.61 -7.43
N GLY A 261 -14.91 2.95 -7.53
CA GLY A 261 -14.81 3.85 -6.38
C GLY A 261 -13.39 4.23 -5.97
N LEU A 262 -12.39 3.45 -6.35
CA LEU A 262 -10.98 3.75 -6.09
C LEU A 262 -10.36 4.62 -7.20
N PRO A 263 -9.28 5.37 -6.88
CA PRO A 263 -8.53 6.13 -7.87
C PRO A 263 -8.08 5.30 -9.08
N GLY A 264 -7.65 4.05 -8.90
CA GLY A 264 -7.21 3.18 -9.99
C GLY A 264 -8.28 2.98 -11.07
N ASN A 265 -9.54 2.78 -10.67
CA ASN A 265 -10.65 2.67 -11.64
C ASN A 265 -10.90 3.99 -12.38
N ARG A 266 -10.79 5.15 -11.72
CA ARG A 266 -10.93 6.46 -12.39
C ARG A 266 -9.84 6.69 -13.42
N ILE A 267 -8.63 6.20 -13.16
CA ILE A 267 -7.55 6.31 -14.12
C ILE A 267 -7.73 5.32 -15.28
N LEU A 268 -8.25 4.11 -15.02
CA LEU A 268 -8.66 3.18 -16.07
C LEU A 268 -9.71 3.80 -16.99
N VAL A 269 -10.73 4.47 -16.42
CA VAL A 269 -11.73 5.23 -17.18
C VAL A 269 -11.08 6.38 -17.96
N ALA A 270 -10.11 7.08 -17.38
CA ALA A 270 -9.38 8.15 -18.05
C ALA A 270 -8.65 7.67 -19.32
N GLU A 271 -8.12 6.45 -19.31
CA GLU A 271 -7.36 5.85 -20.42
C GLU A 271 -8.26 5.19 -21.47
N LEU A 272 -9.17 4.29 -21.04
CA LEU A 272 -10.01 3.50 -21.95
C LEU A 272 -11.28 4.23 -22.40
N GLY A 273 -11.72 5.24 -21.64
CA GLY A 273 -13.06 5.82 -21.76
C GLY A 273 -14.10 5.04 -20.96
N LEU A 274 -15.23 5.70 -20.68
CA LEU A 274 -16.27 5.17 -19.81
C LEU A 274 -16.95 3.94 -20.41
N ASN A 275 -17.38 4.03 -21.67
CA ASN A 275 -18.10 2.94 -22.32
C ASN A 275 -17.26 1.65 -22.45
N ALA A 276 -15.97 1.79 -22.78
CA ALA A 276 -15.07 0.65 -22.90
C ALA A 276 -14.77 0.02 -21.53
N THR A 277 -14.57 0.85 -20.50
CA THR A 277 -14.32 0.38 -19.13
C THR A 277 -15.53 -0.36 -18.57
N ARG A 278 -16.74 0.13 -18.85
CA ARG A 278 -18.01 -0.45 -18.37
C ARG A 278 -18.54 -1.60 -19.22
N SER A 279 -17.84 -1.97 -20.29
CA SER A 279 -18.24 -3.10 -21.13
C SER A 279 -18.17 -4.43 -20.39
N THR A 280 -19.07 -5.37 -20.73
CA THR A 280 -19.12 -6.70 -20.10
C THR A 280 -17.78 -7.44 -20.18
N GLY A 281 -17.08 -7.32 -21.32
CA GLY A 281 -15.77 -7.94 -21.52
C GLY A 281 -14.73 -7.43 -20.51
N THR A 282 -14.62 -6.10 -20.37
CA THR A 282 -13.69 -5.47 -19.41
C THR A 282 -14.05 -5.83 -17.97
N GLN A 283 -15.33 -5.83 -17.62
CA GLN A 283 -15.78 -6.18 -16.26
C GLN A 283 -15.49 -7.64 -15.89
N ILE A 284 -15.69 -8.57 -16.83
CA ILE A 284 -15.31 -9.98 -16.64
C ILE A 284 -13.79 -10.10 -16.49
N ALA A 285 -13.01 -9.38 -17.31
CA ALA A 285 -11.55 -9.40 -17.22
C ALA A 285 -11.04 -8.84 -15.88
N LEU A 286 -11.60 -7.71 -15.39
CA LEU A 286 -11.28 -7.14 -14.09
C LEU A 286 -11.64 -8.07 -12.94
N PHE A 287 -12.81 -8.71 -13.01
CA PHE A 287 -13.23 -9.70 -12.02
C PHE A 287 -12.27 -10.88 -11.97
N LEU A 288 -11.95 -11.47 -13.13
CA LEU A 288 -11.03 -12.60 -13.24
C LEU A 288 -9.62 -12.23 -12.77
N ALA A 289 -9.11 -11.06 -13.17
CA ALA A 289 -7.81 -10.56 -12.72
C ALA A 289 -7.76 -10.38 -11.18
N THR A 290 -8.84 -9.88 -10.59
CA THR A 290 -8.98 -9.75 -9.13
C THR A 290 -8.96 -11.12 -8.45
N CYS A 291 -9.72 -12.08 -8.96
CA CYS A 291 -9.74 -13.44 -8.44
C CYS A 291 -8.39 -14.16 -8.57
N ILE A 292 -7.72 -14.03 -9.73
CA ILE A 292 -6.39 -14.62 -9.96
C ILE A 292 -5.37 -14.00 -9.01
N THR A 293 -5.36 -12.67 -8.88
CA THR A 293 -4.48 -11.98 -7.93
C THR A 293 -4.73 -12.46 -6.51
N GLY A 294 -6.00 -12.54 -6.10
CA GLY A 294 -6.36 -13.10 -4.80
C GLY A 294 -5.86 -14.53 -4.59
N LEU A 295 -6.01 -15.40 -5.59
CA LEU A 295 -5.53 -16.78 -5.54
C LEU A 295 -4.01 -16.83 -5.40
N MET A 296 -3.27 -16.03 -6.18
CA MET A 296 -1.81 -15.96 -6.12
C MET A 296 -1.29 -15.58 -4.74
N PHE A 297 -2.00 -14.72 -4.02
CA PHE A 297 -1.65 -14.30 -2.67
C PHE A 297 -2.43 -15.05 -1.57
N GLY A 298 -2.97 -16.22 -1.88
CA GLY A 298 -3.53 -17.12 -0.88
C GLY A 298 -4.86 -16.66 -0.25
N ALA A 299 -5.64 -15.83 -0.93
CA ALA A 299 -6.97 -15.38 -0.47
C ALA A 299 -7.93 -16.53 -0.10
N PHE A 300 -7.73 -17.73 -0.65
CA PHE A 300 -8.55 -18.91 -0.37
C PHE A 300 -7.84 -19.98 0.49
N THR A 301 -6.60 -19.71 0.94
CA THR A 301 -5.77 -20.62 1.73
C THR A 301 -5.64 -20.19 3.20
N GLY A 302 -6.38 -19.17 3.62
CA GLY A 302 -6.39 -18.65 5.00
C GLY A 302 -5.75 -17.26 5.17
N HIS A 303 -5.28 -16.63 4.09
CA HIS A 303 -4.68 -15.29 4.14
C HIS A 303 -5.74 -14.20 4.27
N GLN A 304 -6.07 -13.86 5.51
CA GLN A 304 -7.19 -12.97 5.85
C GLN A 304 -7.15 -11.61 5.15
N PHE A 305 -5.97 -11.00 4.97
CA PHE A 305 -5.81 -9.73 4.25
C PHE A 305 -6.27 -9.86 2.79
N TRP A 306 -5.73 -10.84 2.07
CA TRP A 306 -6.05 -11.06 0.65
C TRP A 306 -7.45 -11.59 0.45
N THR A 307 -7.99 -12.40 1.38
CA THR A 307 -9.40 -12.80 1.38
C THR A 307 -10.30 -11.57 1.41
N PHE A 308 -10.06 -10.66 2.35
CA PHE A 308 -10.83 -9.44 2.52
C PHE A 308 -10.75 -8.53 1.29
N LEU A 309 -9.53 -8.27 0.79
CA LEU A 309 -9.31 -7.40 -0.37
C LEU A 309 -9.93 -7.98 -1.64
N THR A 310 -9.77 -9.28 -1.89
CA THR A 310 -10.31 -9.97 -3.07
C THR A 310 -11.83 -9.97 -3.03
N MET A 311 -12.43 -10.26 -1.87
CA MET A 311 -13.89 -10.28 -1.71
C MET A 311 -14.50 -8.89 -1.93
N LEU A 312 -13.90 -7.85 -1.34
CA LEU A 312 -14.35 -6.46 -1.55
C LEU A 312 -14.16 -6.01 -3.00
N GLY A 313 -13.02 -6.31 -3.61
CA GLY A 313 -12.75 -6.01 -5.02
C GLY A 313 -13.77 -6.67 -5.93
N ALA A 314 -13.94 -7.99 -5.81
CA ALA A 314 -14.92 -8.76 -6.58
C ALA A 314 -16.36 -8.22 -6.40
N LEU A 315 -16.77 -7.94 -5.16
CA LEU A 315 -18.10 -7.40 -4.87
C LEU A 315 -18.28 -5.99 -5.46
N SER A 316 -17.27 -5.13 -5.39
CA SER A 316 -17.32 -3.78 -5.96
C SER A 316 -17.50 -3.80 -7.48
N ILE A 317 -16.83 -4.74 -8.15
CA ILE A 317 -16.96 -4.97 -9.60
C ILE A 317 -18.37 -5.49 -9.93
N LEU A 318 -18.90 -6.44 -9.16
CA LEU A 318 -20.24 -6.97 -9.41
C LEU A 318 -21.36 -5.94 -9.22
N ILE A 319 -21.25 -5.08 -8.20
CA ILE A 319 -22.30 -4.10 -7.87
C ILE A 319 -22.19 -2.85 -8.74
N SER A 320 -20.98 -2.33 -8.94
CA SER A 320 -20.74 -1.00 -9.53
C SER A 320 -19.92 -1.05 -10.82
N GLY A 321 -19.56 -2.24 -11.30
CA GLY A 321 -18.75 -2.42 -12.50
C GLY A 321 -19.46 -1.99 -13.78
N ALA A 322 -20.74 -2.30 -13.92
CA ALA A 322 -21.55 -1.97 -15.10
C ALA A 322 -22.22 -0.58 -15.06
N ASP A 323 -22.02 0.19 -13.99
CA ASP A 323 -22.65 1.50 -13.84
C ASP A 323 -21.98 2.53 -14.77
N THR A 324 -22.72 2.97 -15.78
CA THR A 324 -22.30 4.01 -16.74
C THR A 324 -22.59 5.43 -16.27
N SER A 325 -23.25 5.60 -15.12
CA SER A 325 -23.55 6.94 -14.58
C SER A 325 -22.38 7.54 -13.78
N SER A 326 -21.37 6.74 -13.48
CA SER A 326 -20.23 7.11 -12.66
C SER A 326 -18.89 6.61 -13.26
N PRO A 327 -17.82 7.43 -13.27
CA PRO A 327 -17.78 8.86 -12.94
C PRO A 327 -18.51 9.72 -13.98
N ARG A 328 -18.92 10.92 -13.60
CA ARG A 328 -19.65 11.85 -14.49
C ARG A 328 -18.68 12.69 -15.31
N ILE A 329 -18.48 12.32 -16.57
CA ILE A 329 -17.59 13.02 -17.51
C ILE A 329 -18.46 13.71 -18.57
N LEU A 330 -18.17 14.97 -18.88
CA LEU A 330 -18.91 15.76 -19.89
C LEU A 330 -18.38 15.48 -21.31
N ASP A 331 -17.07 15.31 -21.44
CA ASP A 331 -16.39 14.95 -22.68
C ASP A 331 -15.53 13.69 -22.49
N ASP A 332 -16.16 12.52 -22.63
CA ASP A 332 -15.47 11.22 -22.56
C ASP A 332 -14.75 10.87 -23.87
N ILE A 333 -15.13 11.52 -24.96
CA ILE A 333 -14.76 11.13 -26.34
C ILE A 333 -13.46 11.80 -26.75
N LYS A 334 -13.18 12.98 -26.19
CA LYS A 334 -11.96 13.73 -26.44
C LYS A 334 -10.73 12.82 -26.40
N PRO A 335 -9.95 12.72 -27.49
CA PRO A 335 -8.76 11.89 -27.51
C PRO A 335 -7.79 12.35 -26.41
N SER A 336 -7.19 11.38 -25.71
CA SER A 336 -6.12 11.68 -24.75
C SER A 336 -4.99 12.41 -25.50
N ARG A 337 -4.58 13.57 -24.96
CA ARG A 337 -3.63 14.49 -25.60
C ARG A 337 -2.19 13.94 -25.66
N ASP A 338 -1.93 12.77 -25.09
CA ASP A 338 -0.57 12.25 -24.97
C ASP A 338 -0.17 11.38 -26.17
N SER A 339 0.57 12.00 -27.09
CA SER A 339 1.52 11.33 -28.00
C SER A 339 2.84 10.93 -27.29
N SER A 340 2.87 10.98 -25.95
CA SER A 340 4.07 10.71 -25.16
C SER A 340 4.31 9.21 -24.99
N THR A 341 5.58 8.80 -24.96
CA THR A 341 6.00 7.40 -24.79
C THR A 341 5.76 6.85 -23.37
N LEU A 342 5.32 7.68 -22.42
CA LEU A 342 5.07 7.33 -21.02
C LEU A 342 3.64 7.74 -20.64
N SER A 343 2.64 6.97 -21.10
CA SER A 343 1.25 7.20 -20.71
C SER A 343 1.03 6.96 -19.21
N VAL A 344 -0.02 7.54 -18.63
CA VAL A 344 -0.37 7.40 -17.20
C VAL A 344 -0.55 5.93 -16.82
N SER A 345 -1.04 5.10 -17.75
CA SER A 345 -1.12 3.64 -17.59
C SER A 345 0.24 2.98 -17.28
N HIS A 346 1.32 3.37 -17.97
CA HIS A 346 2.66 2.83 -17.69
C HIS A 346 3.15 3.21 -16.29
N ILE A 347 2.87 4.44 -15.86
CA ILE A 347 3.22 4.91 -14.51
C ILE A 347 2.49 4.10 -13.44
N ILE A 348 1.21 3.79 -13.66
CA ILE A 348 0.43 2.95 -12.74
C ILE A 348 0.97 1.53 -12.70
N PHE A 349 1.20 0.93 -13.87
CA PHE A 349 1.73 -0.42 -13.95
C PHE A 349 3.06 -0.54 -13.20
N LEU A 350 3.99 0.40 -13.45
CA LEU A 350 5.26 0.47 -12.75
C LEU A 350 5.08 0.69 -11.24
N SER A 351 4.16 1.57 -10.84
CA SER A 351 3.86 1.83 -9.43
C SER A 351 3.28 0.62 -8.72
N LEU A 352 2.36 -0.12 -9.36
CA LEU A 352 1.76 -1.35 -8.82
C LEU A 352 2.81 -2.46 -8.67
N LEU A 353 3.76 -2.56 -9.62
CA LEU A 353 4.83 -3.56 -9.57
C LEU A 353 5.87 -3.22 -8.50
N LEU A 354 6.32 -1.96 -8.42
CA LEU A 354 7.32 -1.54 -7.43
C LEU A 354 6.77 -1.50 -6.01
N ALA A 355 5.51 -1.10 -5.83
CA ALA A 355 4.86 -1.05 -4.53
C ALA A 355 4.08 -2.34 -4.19
N LEU A 356 4.29 -3.42 -4.96
CA LEU A 356 3.65 -4.71 -4.72
C LEU A 356 3.86 -5.13 -3.25
N PRO A 357 2.78 -5.27 -2.46
CA PRO A 357 2.89 -5.61 -1.05
C PRO A 357 3.34 -7.06 -0.89
N ALA A 358 3.94 -7.36 0.27
CA ALA A 358 4.22 -8.72 0.67
C ALA A 358 2.91 -9.52 0.89
N GLU A 359 3.01 -10.84 0.86
CA GLU A 359 1.89 -11.75 1.12
C GLU A 359 1.24 -11.47 2.49
N TYR A 360 2.06 -11.20 3.49
CA TYR A 360 1.64 -10.69 4.79
C TYR A 360 2.29 -9.32 4.99
N PRO A 361 1.54 -8.21 5.18
CA PRO A 361 2.16 -6.94 5.56
C PRO A 361 2.87 -7.02 6.91
N THR A 362 2.36 -7.82 7.83
CA THR A 362 3.01 -8.09 9.11
C THR A 362 2.98 -9.57 9.42
N ALA A 363 4.09 -10.06 9.97
CA ALA A 363 4.26 -11.44 10.36
C ALA A 363 4.76 -11.52 11.80
N GLU A 364 4.22 -12.44 12.58
CA GLU A 364 4.76 -12.73 13.90
C GLU A 364 5.99 -13.64 13.73
N VAL A 365 7.10 -13.31 14.40
CA VAL A 365 8.31 -14.13 14.30
C VAL A 365 8.27 -15.20 15.38
N VAL A 366 7.81 -16.41 15.04
CA VAL A 366 7.60 -17.51 16.01
C VAL A 366 8.92 -17.99 16.61
N ASP A 367 9.95 -18.15 15.80
CA ASP A 367 11.25 -18.70 16.23
C ASP A 367 12.17 -17.63 16.85
N TRP A 368 11.63 -16.49 17.29
CA TRP A 368 12.41 -15.36 17.79
C TRP A 368 13.28 -15.73 19.01
N ASP A 369 12.80 -16.64 19.86
CA ASP A 369 13.47 -17.13 21.07
C ASP A 369 14.01 -18.56 20.94
N ALA A 370 14.06 -19.11 19.73
CA ALA A 370 14.45 -20.49 19.46
C ALA A 370 15.77 -20.89 20.14
N GLY A 371 15.87 -22.17 20.51
CA GLY A 371 17.10 -22.74 21.04
C GLY A 371 18.18 -22.87 19.97
N LEU A 372 19.42 -23.10 20.41
CA LEU A 372 20.53 -23.44 19.52
C LEU A 372 20.33 -24.86 19.00
N GLU A 373 20.40 -25.02 17.68
CA GLU A 373 20.42 -26.33 17.02
C GLU A 373 21.87 -26.79 16.85
N TRP A 374 22.16 -27.98 17.38
CA TRP A 374 23.50 -28.57 17.34
C TRP A 374 23.53 -29.73 16.35
N GLU A 375 24.31 -29.59 15.29
CA GLU A 375 24.60 -30.68 14.36
C GLU A 375 25.91 -31.36 14.82
N VAL A 376 25.77 -32.34 15.71
CA VAL A 376 26.89 -33.13 16.24
C VAL A 376 26.90 -34.51 15.56
N PRO A 377 28.00 -34.92 14.90
CA PRO A 377 28.12 -36.27 14.36
C PRO A 377 28.12 -37.31 15.48
N GLN A 378 27.23 -38.31 15.39
CA GLN A 378 27.03 -39.31 16.46
C GLN A 378 28.09 -40.41 16.49
N LEU A 379 28.62 -40.79 15.33
CA LEU A 379 29.70 -41.74 15.16
C LEU A 379 30.59 -41.28 14.01
N VAL A 380 31.88 -41.23 14.28
CA VAL A 380 32.91 -40.97 13.27
C VAL A 380 33.89 -42.13 13.37
N GLU A 381 34.00 -42.89 12.29
CA GLU A 381 35.00 -43.95 12.16
C GLU A 381 36.31 -43.28 11.73
N VAL A 382 37.28 -43.22 12.64
CA VAL A 382 38.60 -42.65 12.37
C VAL A 382 39.59 -43.79 12.15
N GLU A 383 40.33 -43.75 11.04
CA GLU A 383 41.41 -44.72 10.80
C GLU A 383 42.58 -44.50 11.77
N ILE A 384 43.13 -45.59 12.30
CA ILE A 384 44.28 -45.56 13.23
C ILE A 384 45.50 -44.95 12.50
N ASN A 385 46.14 -43.93 13.10
CA ASN A 385 47.23 -43.09 12.56
C ASN A 385 46.82 -42.01 11.53
N SER A 386 45.53 -41.71 11.36
CA SER A 386 45.08 -40.55 10.58
C SER A 386 44.80 -39.33 11.47
N SER A 387 44.94 -38.13 10.90
CA SER A 387 44.49 -36.88 11.53
C SER A 387 43.28 -36.37 10.75
N GLU A 388 42.09 -36.44 11.35
CA GLU A 388 40.85 -35.92 10.75
C GLU A 388 40.28 -34.78 11.59
N ASN A 389 39.76 -33.77 10.91
CA ASN A 389 39.08 -32.64 11.54
C ASN A 389 37.57 -32.91 11.56
N ILE A 390 36.98 -32.96 12.75
CA ILE A 390 35.54 -33.10 12.94
C ILE A 390 34.95 -31.71 13.22
N SER A 391 34.08 -31.25 12.34
CA SER A 391 33.37 -29.97 12.51
C SER A 391 32.03 -30.17 13.19
N ILE A 392 31.77 -29.44 14.28
CA ILE A 392 30.46 -29.32 14.91
C ILE A 392 29.84 -28.00 14.43
N PHE A 393 28.62 -28.05 13.89
CA PHE A 393 27.92 -26.83 13.48
C PHE A 393 26.87 -26.44 14.52
N VAL A 394 26.98 -25.20 14.99
CA VAL A 394 25.96 -24.57 15.84
C VAL A 394 25.16 -23.63 14.95
N LYS A 395 23.86 -23.88 14.83
CA LYS A 395 22.95 -23.03 14.05
C LYS A 395 21.97 -22.37 15.02
N SER A 396 21.85 -21.06 14.93
CA SER A 396 20.81 -20.32 15.64
C SER A 396 19.76 -19.85 14.62
N ARG A 397 18.49 -20.11 14.93
CA ARG A 397 17.35 -19.49 14.22
C ARG A 397 16.75 -18.32 15.00
N ALA A 398 17.26 -18.06 16.20
CA ALA A 398 16.77 -17.01 17.09
C ALA A 398 17.15 -15.62 16.57
N LEU A 399 16.27 -14.64 16.83
CA LEU A 399 16.56 -13.22 16.60
C LEU A 399 17.44 -12.62 17.69
N ILE A 400 17.53 -13.29 18.84
CA ILE A 400 18.36 -12.89 19.98
C ILE A 400 19.70 -13.61 19.94
N THR A 401 20.77 -12.90 20.30
CA THR A 401 22.10 -13.48 20.49
C THR A 401 22.05 -14.48 21.64
N ARG A 402 22.56 -15.70 21.41
CA ARG A 402 22.56 -16.79 22.39
C ARG A 402 23.99 -17.23 22.63
N GLU A 403 24.44 -17.08 23.87
CA GLU A 403 25.75 -17.60 24.26
C GLU A 403 25.73 -19.12 24.22
N TRP A 404 26.80 -19.71 23.69
CA TRP A 404 26.99 -21.14 23.64
C TRP A 404 28.33 -21.51 24.26
N SER A 405 28.37 -22.68 24.89
CA SER A 405 29.57 -23.24 25.47
C SER A 405 29.58 -24.75 25.29
N ILE A 406 30.67 -25.28 24.77
CA ILE A 406 30.90 -26.72 24.63
C ILE A 406 32.15 -27.11 25.42
N GLN A 407 32.06 -28.24 26.12
CA GLN A 407 33.17 -28.87 26.82
C GLN A 407 33.23 -30.34 26.42
N GLY A 408 34.43 -30.82 26.12
CA GLY A 408 34.68 -32.20 25.78
C GLY A 408 35.39 -32.94 26.91
N TRP A 409 35.21 -34.26 26.96
CA TRP A 409 35.97 -35.14 27.85
C TRP A 409 36.47 -36.32 27.04
N SER A 410 37.74 -36.70 27.22
CA SER A 410 38.27 -37.94 26.64
C SER A 410 38.25 -39.06 27.68
N GLY A 411 37.92 -40.27 27.23
CA GLY A 411 38.10 -41.48 28.02
C GLY A 411 39.56 -41.91 28.12
N THR A 412 39.82 -43.07 28.73
CA THR A 412 41.13 -43.65 29.09
C THR A 412 42.01 -44.11 27.91
N ALA A 413 41.85 -43.57 26.71
CA ALA A 413 42.64 -43.91 25.53
C ALA A 413 43.51 -42.71 25.09
N ASP A 414 44.72 -42.97 24.60
CA ASP A 414 45.76 -42.00 24.20
C ASP A 414 45.40 -41.22 22.91
N TRP A 415 44.26 -40.54 22.89
CA TRP A 415 43.85 -39.68 21.78
C TRP A 415 44.30 -38.25 22.06
N ASN A 416 45.07 -37.65 21.14
CA ASN A 416 45.44 -36.24 21.21
C ASN A 416 44.34 -35.37 20.58
N LEU A 417 43.34 -34.99 21.39
CA LEU A 417 42.20 -34.21 20.95
C LEU A 417 42.34 -32.74 21.36
N SER A 418 42.08 -31.83 20.44
CA SER A 418 42.08 -30.39 20.66
C SER A 418 40.88 -29.74 19.98
N TRP A 419 40.33 -28.70 20.59
CA TRP A 419 39.34 -27.83 19.95
C TRP A 419 40.06 -26.79 19.08
N GLU A 420 39.54 -26.52 17.89
CA GLU A 420 39.91 -25.35 17.10
C GLU A 420 38.73 -24.38 17.10
N CYS A 421 38.78 -23.37 17.96
CA CYS A 421 37.68 -22.45 18.20
C CYS A 421 38.10 -21.01 17.88
N GLY A 422 37.47 -20.42 16.86
CA GLY A 422 37.75 -19.02 16.48
C GLY A 422 39.18 -18.75 15.99
N GLY A 423 39.95 -19.79 15.64
CA GLY A 423 41.35 -19.70 15.22
C GLY A 423 42.37 -20.11 16.30
N ASP A 424 41.93 -20.33 17.55
CA ASP A 424 42.78 -20.79 18.64
C ASP A 424 42.64 -22.30 18.88
N LYS A 425 43.76 -22.96 19.20
CA LYS A 425 43.80 -24.38 19.58
C LYS A 425 43.73 -24.53 21.09
N LEU A 426 42.62 -25.05 21.59
CA LEU A 426 42.35 -25.27 23.01
C LEU A 426 42.42 -26.77 23.35
N ALA A 427 42.78 -27.11 24.59
CA ALA A 427 42.73 -28.49 25.03
C ALA A 427 41.26 -28.96 25.14
N ILE A 428 40.98 -30.25 24.89
CA ILE A 428 39.58 -30.72 24.88
C ILE A 428 38.84 -30.51 26.21
N SER A 429 39.57 -30.48 27.32
CA SER A 429 39.07 -30.22 28.67
C SER A 429 38.66 -28.77 28.92
N GLU A 430 39.14 -27.84 28.10
CA GLU A 430 38.83 -26.41 28.17
C GLU A 430 37.48 -26.13 27.51
N VAL A 431 36.80 -25.08 27.98
CA VAL A 431 35.50 -24.68 27.44
C VAL A 431 35.72 -23.85 26.20
N CYS A 432 35.14 -24.27 25.09
CA CYS A 432 35.01 -23.45 23.90
C CYS A 432 33.66 -22.74 23.94
N SER A 433 33.67 -21.42 23.82
CA SER A 433 32.46 -20.60 23.88
C SER A 433 32.40 -19.55 22.78
N GLY A 434 31.19 -19.11 22.47
CA GLY A 434 30.91 -18.07 21.50
C GLY A 434 29.52 -17.47 21.69
N GLN A 435 29.17 -16.54 20.81
CA GLN A 435 27.86 -15.89 20.76
C GLN A 435 27.15 -16.13 19.43
#